data_AF-A0A8W8P3K6-F1
#
_entry.id   AF-A0A8W8P3K6-F1
#
_cell.length_a   1.000
_cell.length_b   1.000
_cell.length_c   1.000
_cell.angle_alpha   90.00
_cell.angle_beta   90.00
_cell.angle_gamma   90.00
#
_symmetry.space_group_name_H-M   'P 1'
#
loop_
_entity.id
_entity.type
_entity.pdbx_description
1 polymer ?
#
loop_
_entity_poly.entity_id
_entity_poly.type
_entity_poly.pdbx_seq_one_letter_code
_entity_poly.pdbx_strand_id
1 'polypeptide(L)'
;MSARLTSNVVGLNAQSQPKKIETIDEMFPSQNPTYSCVEEGVFTFVLKITSEIDLALDQFPSNTTLQWILSPEAPVEKPPAPLLEDLLRSKSFLHAEDQDNWLRTQHKVTEDIINTTAEKTKGQRNNAVLAIVRKQRITASNFGQVLKAEFGYTSLEP
;
A
#
# COMPACT_ATOMS: atom_id res chain seq x y z
N MET A 1 -29.21 -57.89 28.59
CA MET A 1 -28.30 -56.74 28.58
C MET A 1 -28.08 -56.31 27.15
N SER A 2 -28.54 -55.10 26.83
CA SER A 2 -28.56 -54.50 25.51
C SER A 2 -27.27 -53.72 25.26
N ALA A 3 -26.70 -53.85 24.07
CA ALA A 3 -26.05 -52.76 23.34
C ALA A 3 -25.86 -53.18 21.87
N ARG A 4 -26.75 -52.67 21.00
CA ARG A 4 -26.51 -52.53 19.56
C ARG A 4 -25.50 -51.39 19.39
N LEU A 5 -24.41 -51.61 18.66
CA LEU A 5 -23.60 -50.53 18.11
C LEU A 5 -24.04 -50.31 16.67
N THR A 6 -24.95 -49.35 16.49
CA THR A 6 -25.32 -48.76 15.20
C THR A 6 -24.23 -47.78 14.75
N SER A 7 -24.00 -47.75 13.44
CA SER A 7 -23.15 -46.82 12.70
C SER A 7 -23.37 -45.35 13.11
N ASN A 8 -22.30 -44.56 13.08
CA ASN A 8 -22.40 -43.15 12.71
C ASN A 8 -21.14 -42.72 11.96
N VAL A 9 -21.26 -42.70 10.64
CA VAL A 9 -20.49 -41.83 9.76
C VAL A 9 -21.03 -40.43 9.99
N VAL A 10 -20.26 -39.53 10.58
CA VAL A 10 -20.55 -38.09 10.59
C VAL A 10 -19.32 -37.39 10.07
N GLY A 11 -19.49 -36.78 8.89
CA GLY A 11 -18.43 -36.09 8.17
C GLY A 11 -17.97 -34.81 8.85
N LEU A 12 -16.72 -34.46 8.56
CA LEU A 12 -16.22 -33.10 8.60
C LEU A 12 -15.65 -32.80 7.22
N ASN A 13 -16.56 -32.59 6.28
CA ASN A 13 -16.25 -31.93 5.02
C ASN A 13 -16.65 -30.47 5.21
N ALA A 14 -15.66 -29.62 5.46
CA ALA A 14 -15.77 -28.19 5.26
C ALA A 14 -14.38 -27.71 4.86
N GLN A 15 -14.02 -27.95 3.60
CA GLN A 15 -13.09 -27.08 2.91
C GLN A 15 -13.73 -25.69 2.94
N SER A 16 -13.31 -24.85 3.91
CA SER A 16 -13.66 -23.44 3.89
C SER A 16 -13.00 -22.85 2.64
N GLN A 17 -13.80 -22.64 1.59
CA GLN A 17 -13.40 -21.85 0.44
C GLN A 17 -12.82 -20.53 0.96
N PRO A 18 -11.69 -20.05 0.42
CA PRO A 18 -11.13 -18.77 0.85
C PRO A 18 -12.21 -17.70 0.68
N LYS A 19 -12.53 -17.01 1.78
CA LYS A 19 -13.59 -16.01 1.81
C LYS A 19 -13.21 -14.91 0.81
N LYS A 20 -14.02 -14.75 -0.24
CA LYS A 20 -13.81 -13.71 -1.26
C LYS A 20 -14.03 -12.35 -0.58
N ILE A 21 -12.97 -11.57 -0.48
CA ILE A 21 -12.96 -10.24 0.12
C ILE A 21 -13.42 -9.26 -0.97
N GLU A 22 -14.53 -8.55 -0.75
CA GLU A 22 -15.12 -7.68 -1.78
C GLU A 22 -14.67 -6.22 -1.62
N THR A 23 -14.27 -5.82 -0.41
CA THR A 23 -13.92 -4.42 -0.09
C THR A 23 -12.58 -4.31 0.63
N ILE A 24 -11.85 -3.21 0.42
CA ILE A 24 -10.54 -2.95 1.08
C ILE A 24 -10.66 -2.97 2.61
N ASP A 25 -11.77 -2.47 3.16
CA ASP A 25 -12.03 -2.44 4.59
C ASP A 25 -12.15 -3.84 5.21
N GLU A 26 -12.56 -4.84 4.41
CA GLU A 26 -12.58 -6.24 4.83
C GLU A 26 -11.19 -6.88 4.79
N MET A 27 -10.31 -6.38 3.90
CA MET A 27 -8.92 -6.82 3.78
C MET A 27 -8.07 -6.30 4.95
N PHE A 28 -8.35 -5.08 5.42
CA PHE A 28 -7.67 -4.44 6.54
C PHE A 28 -8.71 -3.95 7.57
N PRO A 29 -9.30 -4.86 8.36
CA PRO A 29 -10.33 -4.48 9.31
C PRO A 29 -9.79 -3.45 10.29
N SER A 30 -10.52 -2.35 10.46
CA SER A 30 -10.21 -1.34 11.47
C SER A 30 -10.10 -2.02 12.84
N GLN A 31 -8.93 -1.88 13.48
CA GLN A 31 -8.72 -2.42 14.82
C GLN A 31 -9.45 -1.62 15.89
N ASN A 32 -10.09 -0.50 15.53
CA ASN A 32 -10.76 0.40 16.46
C ASN A 32 -12.10 0.88 15.89
N PRO A 33 -13.25 0.33 16.33
CA PRO A 33 -14.57 0.63 15.75
C PRO A 33 -15.03 2.09 15.96
N THR A 34 -14.29 2.88 16.74
CA THR A 34 -14.55 4.29 16.98
C THR A 34 -14.07 5.19 15.83
N TYR A 35 -13.12 4.73 15.01
CA TYR A 35 -12.68 5.48 13.83
C TYR A 35 -13.52 5.07 12.63
N SER A 36 -14.56 5.85 12.33
CA SER A 36 -15.24 5.83 11.04
C SER A 36 -14.47 6.70 10.04
N CYS A 37 -14.48 6.30 8.76
CA CYS A 37 -14.08 7.21 7.70
C CYS A 37 -14.97 8.46 7.78
N VAL A 38 -14.37 9.62 7.56
CA VAL A 38 -15.03 10.90 7.80
C VAL A 38 -16.21 11.04 6.83
N GLU A 39 -17.44 11.14 7.34
CA GLU A 39 -18.67 11.27 6.53
C GLU A 39 -18.58 12.50 5.61
N GLU A 40 -19.23 12.43 4.43
CA GLU A 40 -19.21 13.50 3.41
C GLU A 40 -19.58 14.90 3.95
N GLY A 41 -20.33 14.99 5.06
CA GLY A 41 -20.67 16.25 5.73
C GLY A 41 -19.50 16.96 6.43
N VAL A 42 -18.47 16.22 6.86
CA VAL A 42 -17.26 16.82 7.46
C VAL A 42 -16.33 17.36 6.37
N PHE A 43 -16.42 16.86 5.13
CA PHE A 43 -15.67 17.41 4.01
C PHE A 43 -16.08 18.86 3.72
N THR A 44 -17.37 19.18 3.84
CA THR A 44 -17.88 20.56 3.73
C THR A 44 -17.40 21.44 4.88
N PHE A 45 -17.27 20.88 6.09
CA PHE A 45 -16.72 21.58 7.26
C PHE A 45 -15.22 21.84 7.10
N VAL A 46 -14.45 20.86 6.61
CA VAL A 46 -13.03 20.98 6.30
C VAL A 46 -12.80 22.02 5.20
N LEU A 47 -13.59 22.00 4.12
CA LEU A 47 -13.52 23.00 3.06
C LEU A 47 -13.85 24.42 3.55
N LYS A 48 -14.79 24.54 4.49
CA LYS A 48 -15.12 25.82 5.11
C LYS A 48 -13.99 26.32 6.00
N ILE A 49 -13.41 25.45 6.83
CA ILE A 49 -12.22 25.74 7.63
C ILE A 49 -11.05 26.14 6.73
N THR A 50 -10.77 25.43 5.64
CA THR A 50 -9.66 25.79 4.74
C THR A 50 -9.90 27.16 4.11
N SER A 51 -11.13 27.49 3.72
CA SER A 51 -11.44 28.81 3.19
C SER A 51 -11.31 29.94 4.23
N GLU A 52 -11.68 29.68 5.49
CA GLU A 52 -11.55 30.64 6.59
C GLU A 52 -10.07 30.81 7.01
N ILE A 53 -9.28 29.73 6.95
CA ILE A 53 -7.83 29.75 7.20
C ILE A 53 -7.11 30.49 6.07
N ASP A 54 -7.46 30.27 4.80
CA ASP A 54 -6.87 30.99 3.67
C ASP A 54 -7.14 32.50 3.77
N LEU A 55 -8.37 32.89 4.14
CA LEU A 55 -8.75 34.29 4.37
C LEU A 55 -8.02 34.90 5.59
N ALA A 56 -7.79 34.11 6.63
CA ALA A 56 -7.03 34.54 7.80
C ALA A 56 -5.52 34.64 7.52
N LEU A 57 -4.96 33.78 6.66
CA LEU A 57 -3.56 33.83 6.25
C LEU A 57 -3.24 35.03 5.35
N ASP A 58 -4.20 35.48 4.56
CA ASP A 58 -4.08 36.70 3.75
C ASP A 58 -3.92 37.97 4.61
N GLN A 59 -4.40 37.93 5.86
CA GLN A 59 -4.23 39.02 6.85
C GLN A 59 -2.89 38.96 7.61
N PHE A 60 -2.16 37.85 7.54
CA PHE A 60 -0.90 37.65 8.26
C PHE A 60 0.23 37.19 7.31
N PRO A 61 0.85 38.11 6.56
CA PRO A 61 1.87 37.80 5.54
C PRO A 61 3.17 37.19 6.11
N SER A 62 3.30 37.07 7.43
CA SER A 62 4.47 36.50 8.12
C SER A 62 4.26 35.06 8.61
N ASN A 63 3.10 34.43 8.37
CA ASN A 63 2.82 33.07 8.84
C ASN A 63 3.36 31.99 7.87
N THR A 64 4.65 32.09 7.56
CA THR A 64 5.42 31.15 6.72
C THR A 64 5.33 29.70 7.21
N THR A 65 5.04 29.51 8.50
CA THR A 65 4.98 28.21 9.17
C THR A 65 3.77 27.36 8.79
N LEU A 66 2.67 27.94 8.31
CA LEU A 66 1.50 27.16 7.88
C LEU A 66 1.34 27.12 6.35
N GLN A 67 2.00 28.03 5.65
CA GLN A 67 1.96 28.10 4.20
C GLN A 67 2.40 26.77 3.55
N TRP A 68 3.39 26.06 4.10
CA TRP A 68 3.81 24.76 3.56
C TRP A 68 2.79 23.64 3.78
N ILE A 69 1.94 23.72 4.82
CA ILE A 69 0.90 22.71 5.11
C ILE A 69 -0.25 22.83 4.12
N LEU A 70 -0.60 24.07 3.77
CA LEU A 70 -1.71 24.39 2.87
C LEU A 70 -1.25 24.55 1.41
N SER A 71 0.06 24.61 1.18
CA SER A 71 0.59 24.58 -0.17
C SER A 71 0.16 23.29 -0.86
N PRO A 72 -0.24 23.36 -2.13
CA PRO A 72 -0.53 22.15 -2.89
C PRO A 72 0.67 21.23 -2.84
N GLU A 73 0.43 19.95 -2.58
CA GLU A 73 1.48 18.94 -2.59
C GLU A 73 2.26 19.06 -3.90
N ALA A 74 3.58 19.20 -3.81
CA ALA A 74 4.42 19.35 -4.99
C ALA A 74 4.11 18.21 -5.97
N PRO A 75 3.91 18.48 -7.26
CA PRO A 75 3.56 17.46 -8.22
C PRO A 75 4.69 16.43 -8.27
N VAL A 76 4.47 15.28 -7.63
CA VAL A 76 5.42 14.19 -7.64
C VAL A 76 5.30 13.50 -8.99
N GLU A 77 6.36 13.54 -9.79
CA GLU A 77 6.41 12.75 -11.01
C GLU A 77 6.19 11.27 -10.66
N LYS A 78 5.14 10.68 -11.25
CA LYS A 78 4.89 9.26 -11.06
C LYS A 78 6.08 8.45 -11.59
N PRO A 79 6.54 7.46 -10.82
CA PRO A 79 7.62 6.59 -11.27
C PRO A 79 7.20 5.84 -12.54
N PRO A 80 8.14 5.50 -13.44
CA PRO A 80 7.83 4.72 -14.64
C PRO A 80 7.32 3.31 -14.34
N ALA A 81 7.72 2.75 -13.20
CA ALA A 81 7.25 1.45 -12.73
C ALA A 81 6.07 1.64 -11.76
N PRO A 82 5.02 0.79 -11.84
CA PRO A 82 3.88 0.88 -10.94
C PRO A 82 4.31 0.66 -9.49
N LEU A 83 3.71 1.42 -8.57
CA LEU A 83 3.95 1.29 -7.14
C LEU A 83 3.15 0.11 -6.58
N LEU A 84 3.75 -0.63 -5.67
CA LEU A 84 3.10 -1.77 -5.03
C LEU A 84 1.83 -1.33 -4.27
N GLU A 85 1.89 -0.23 -3.52
CA GLU A 85 0.72 0.29 -2.78
C GLU A 85 -0.46 0.62 -3.70
N ASP A 86 -0.19 1.21 -4.87
CA ASP A 86 -1.22 1.54 -5.86
C ASP A 86 -1.86 0.28 -6.44
N LEU A 87 -1.03 -0.74 -6.72
CA LEU A 87 -1.50 -2.02 -7.23
C LEU A 87 -2.35 -2.77 -6.19
N LEU A 88 -1.91 -2.80 -4.93
CA LEU A 88 -2.65 -3.45 -3.83
C LEU A 88 -3.99 -2.76 -3.53
N ARG A 89 -4.08 -1.43 -3.72
CA ARG A 89 -5.34 -0.67 -3.56
C ARG A 89 -6.23 -0.72 -4.79
N SER A 90 -5.76 -1.30 -5.89
CA SER A 90 -6.54 -1.34 -7.14
C SER A 90 -7.72 -2.31 -7.03
N LYS A 91 -8.87 -1.93 -7.59
CA LYS A 91 -10.02 -2.83 -7.70
C LYS A 91 -9.67 -4.11 -8.48
N SER A 92 -8.80 -3.99 -9.47
CA SER A 92 -8.33 -5.11 -10.29
C SER A 92 -7.59 -6.17 -9.47
N PHE A 93 -6.83 -5.78 -8.46
CA PHE A 93 -6.18 -6.71 -7.54
C PHE A 93 -7.21 -7.46 -6.68
N LEU A 94 -8.19 -6.74 -6.11
CA LEU A 94 -9.23 -7.35 -5.26
C LEU A 94 -10.07 -8.40 -6.00
N HIS A 95 -10.30 -8.19 -7.29
CA HIS A 95 -11.13 -9.06 -8.13
C HIS A 95 -10.33 -10.08 -8.93
N ALA A 96 -9.00 -10.13 -8.76
CA ALA A 96 -8.16 -11.12 -9.42
C ALA A 96 -8.48 -12.53 -8.90
N GLU A 97 -8.61 -13.49 -9.82
CA GLU A 97 -8.80 -14.91 -9.46
C GLU A 97 -7.59 -15.48 -8.71
N ASP A 98 -6.39 -15.05 -9.10
CA ASP A 98 -5.13 -15.34 -8.44
C ASP A 98 -4.37 -14.03 -8.22
N GLN A 99 -4.40 -13.53 -6.98
CA GLN A 99 -3.79 -12.28 -6.57
C GLN A 99 -2.27 -12.29 -6.70
N ASP A 100 -1.63 -13.43 -6.41
CA ASP A 100 -0.17 -13.56 -6.48
C ASP A 100 0.32 -13.50 -7.92
N ASN A 101 -0.33 -14.27 -8.81
CA ASN A 101 0.00 -14.26 -10.22
C ASN A 101 -0.34 -12.93 -10.89
N TRP A 102 -1.43 -12.28 -10.47
CA TRP A 102 -1.78 -10.95 -10.94
C TRP A 102 -0.70 -9.94 -10.55
N LEU A 103 -0.26 -9.91 -9.29
CA LEU A 103 0.80 -9.00 -8.82
C LEU A 103 2.11 -9.23 -9.58
N ARG A 104 2.49 -10.50 -9.80
CA ARG A 104 3.68 -10.86 -10.59
C ARG A 104 3.58 -10.35 -12.01
N THR A 105 2.39 -10.43 -12.62
CA THR A 105 2.15 -9.96 -13.99
C THR A 105 2.22 -8.43 -14.08
N GLN A 106 1.60 -7.72 -13.12
CA GLN A 106 1.64 -6.25 -13.09
C GLN A 106 3.03 -5.69 -12.76
N HIS A 107 3.86 -6.44 -12.03
CA HIS A 107 5.23 -6.04 -11.70
C HIS A 107 6.27 -6.49 -12.73
N LYS A 108 5.87 -7.09 -13.86
CA LYS A 108 6.83 -7.40 -14.93
C LYS A 108 7.47 -6.11 -15.44
N VAL A 109 8.79 -6.08 -15.37
CA VAL A 109 9.58 -4.94 -15.80
C VAL A 109 9.97 -5.16 -17.26
N THR A 110 9.55 -4.25 -18.13
CA THR A 110 9.99 -4.21 -19.54
C THR A 110 11.25 -3.37 -19.70
N GLU A 111 11.95 -3.55 -20.82
CA GLU A 111 13.15 -2.76 -21.13
C GLU A 111 12.86 -1.25 -21.19
N ASP A 112 11.69 -0.86 -21.70
CA ASP A 112 11.25 0.54 -21.73
C ASP A 112 11.13 1.14 -20.32
N ILE A 113 10.61 0.36 -19.36
CA ILE A 113 10.51 0.79 -17.96
C ILE A 113 11.91 0.94 -17.38
N ILE A 114 12.84 0.01 -17.66
CA ILE A 114 14.23 0.08 -17.19
C ILE A 114 14.89 1.36 -17.71
N ASN A 115 14.82 1.60 -19.01
CA ASN A 115 15.45 2.76 -19.67
C ASN A 115 14.84 4.07 -19.17
N THR A 116 13.51 4.16 -19.07
CA THR A 116 12.82 5.35 -18.57
C THR A 116 13.16 5.60 -17.10
N THR A 117 13.22 4.56 -16.27
CA THR A 117 13.64 4.67 -14.88
C THR A 117 15.09 5.14 -14.76
N ALA A 118 16.01 4.58 -15.55
CA ALA A 118 17.41 5.00 -15.55
C ALA A 118 17.57 6.48 -15.91
N GLU A 119 16.87 6.93 -16.96
CA GLU A 119 16.86 8.33 -17.38
C GLU A 119 16.26 9.25 -16.30
N LYS A 120 15.07 8.90 -15.78
CA LYS A 120 14.38 9.71 -14.77
C LYS A 120 15.06 9.73 -13.41
N THR A 121 15.93 8.78 -13.10
CA THR A 121 16.63 8.69 -11.81
C THR A 121 18.08 9.18 -11.87
N LYS A 122 18.49 9.81 -12.99
CA LYS A 122 19.76 10.55 -13.09
C LYS A 122 19.87 11.56 -11.94
N GLY A 123 21.07 11.69 -11.37
CA GLY A 123 21.32 12.47 -10.15
C GLY A 123 21.13 11.70 -8.83
N GLN A 124 20.62 10.46 -8.90
CA GLN A 124 20.57 9.48 -7.81
C GLN A 124 20.07 10.04 -6.46
N ARG A 125 20.97 10.28 -5.50
CA ARG A 125 20.63 10.67 -4.13
C ARG A 125 19.83 11.98 -4.05
N ASN A 126 20.05 12.89 -5.00
CA ASN A 126 19.36 14.19 -5.03
C ASN A 126 18.04 14.12 -5.81
N ASN A 127 17.68 12.94 -6.33
CA ASN A 127 16.49 12.73 -7.13
C ASN A 127 15.40 12.01 -6.30
N ALA A 128 14.31 12.71 -6.00
CA ALA A 128 13.19 12.16 -5.23
C ALA A 128 12.55 10.95 -5.91
N VAL A 129 12.57 10.87 -7.25
CA VAL A 129 12.04 9.73 -8.02
C VAL A 129 12.83 8.46 -7.70
N LEU A 130 14.13 8.54 -7.42
CA LEU A 130 14.92 7.35 -7.06
C LEU A 130 14.43 6.75 -5.74
N ALA A 131 14.09 7.58 -4.75
CA ALA A 131 13.57 7.10 -3.47
C ALA A 131 12.22 6.39 -3.66
N ILE A 132 11.34 6.97 -4.49
CA ILE A 132 10.01 6.43 -4.80
C ILE A 132 10.14 5.08 -5.52
N VAL A 133 10.97 4.99 -6.57
CA VAL A 133 11.18 3.76 -7.35
C VAL A 133 11.70 2.62 -6.46
N ARG A 134 12.55 2.92 -5.48
CA ARG A 134 13.16 1.92 -4.58
C ARG A 134 12.26 1.50 -3.41
N LYS A 135 11.21 2.26 -3.11
CA LYS A 135 10.29 1.97 -2.01
C LYS A 135 9.64 0.61 -2.22
N GLN A 136 9.63 -0.23 -1.17
CA GLN A 136 9.06 -1.60 -1.19
C GLN A 136 9.63 -2.52 -2.27
N ARG A 137 10.84 -2.27 -2.77
CA ARG A 137 11.54 -3.15 -3.71
C ARG A 137 12.77 -3.78 -3.09
N ILE A 138 13.05 -4.99 -3.55
CA ILE A 138 14.34 -5.63 -3.32
C ILE A 138 15.38 -4.93 -4.20
N THR A 139 16.43 -4.43 -3.58
CA THR A 139 17.55 -3.71 -4.19
C THR A 139 18.84 -4.38 -3.76
N ALA A 140 19.93 -4.22 -4.52
CA ALA A 140 21.22 -4.82 -4.17
C ALA A 140 21.66 -4.51 -2.72
N SER A 141 21.38 -3.30 -2.23
CA SER A 141 21.75 -2.88 -0.87
C SER A 141 20.88 -3.47 0.25
N ASN A 142 19.64 -3.90 -0.03
CA ASN A 142 18.76 -4.54 0.97
C ASN A 142 18.63 -6.05 0.77
N PHE A 143 19.15 -6.61 -0.32
CA PHE A 143 19.03 -8.03 -0.67
C PHE A 143 19.58 -8.95 0.42
N GLY A 144 20.74 -8.61 1.00
CA GLY A 144 21.31 -9.40 2.10
C GLY A 144 20.42 -9.44 3.35
N GLN A 145 19.70 -8.35 3.65
CA GLN A 145 18.76 -8.31 4.78
C GLN A 145 17.54 -9.19 4.51
N VAL A 146 17.04 -9.19 3.26
CA VAL A 146 15.94 -10.06 2.84
C VAL A 146 16.34 -11.54 2.95
N LEU A 147 17.52 -11.91 2.45
CA LEU A 147 18.02 -13.29 2.58
C LEU A 147 18.18 -13.71 4.04
N LYS A 148 18.69 -12.82 4.89
CA LYS A 148 18.84 -13.09 6.33
C LYS A 148 17.49 -13.32 7.01
N ALA A 149 16.47 -12.54 6.67
CA ALA A 149 15.13 -12.70 7.21
C ALA A 149 14.48 -14.02 6.76
N GLU A 150 14.66 -14.40 5.50
CA GLU A 150 14.06 -15.61 4.93
C GLU A 150 14.74 -16.90 5.42
N PHE A 151 16.07 -16.90 5.50
CA PHE A 151 16.85 -18.13 5.73
C PHE A 151 17.54 -18.19 7.10
N GLY A 152 17.36 -17.17 7.94
CA GLY A 152 17.86 -17.18 9.32
C GLY A 152 19.38 -17.14 9.48
N TYR A 153 20.14 -16.77 8.45
CA TYR A 153 21.60 -16.66 8.54
C TYR A 153 22.01 -15.51 9.48
N THR A 154 22.23 -15.82 10.75
CA THR A 154 23.14 -15.04 11.58
C THR A 154 24.51 -15.12 10.94
N SER A 155 25.13 -13.97 10.73
CA SER A 155 26.39 -13.79 10.02
C SER A 155 27.35 -14.95 10.30
N LEU A 156 27.87 -15.58 9.25
CA LEU A 156 29.14 -16.28 9.38
C LEU A 156 30.14 -15.21 9.82
N GLU A 157 30.58 -15.30 11.07
CA GLU A 157 31.68 -14.49 11.59
C GLU A 157 32.92 -14.70 10.70
N PRO A 158 33.76 -13.65 10.56
CA PRO A 158 34.75 -13.50 9.50
C PRO A 158 35.81 -14.61 9.44
#